data_AF-A0A7G1I950-F1
#
_entry.id   AF-A0A7G1I950-F1
#
_cell.length_a   1.000
_cell.length_b   1.000
_cell.length_c   1.000
_cell.angle_alpha   90.00
_cell.angle_beta   90.00
_cell.angle_gamma   90.00
#
_symmetry.space_group_name_H-M   'P 1'
#
loop_
_entity.id
_entity.type
_entity.pdbx_description
1 polymer ?
#
loop_
_entity_poly.entity_id
_entity_poly.type
_entity_poly.pdbx_seq_one_letter_code
_entity_poly.pdbx_strand_id
1 'polypeptide(L)'
;MTRYAAFMRGVNVGGVTLKMADVAAALTDAGLTDVRTVLASGNVLLESSSDAAQVRATAEAALREQFGYDAWVLVYDIDTVHAIDDGYPFDREVDGYQSYVTFVSDAAVLDELAALQGGPAEKISRGDGVVYWQVPKGSTLNSAIGQTMGKALQVVDHHPQPANPGQGAEMTPADEAAQQKVSLTGVSETALLTLNARAAEARRSDPIIEDPMAVRLVDSIDFDFAKFGPTRQDIALRARAFDAAALSYLGRHPSATVVALAEGLQTSFWRLDAALSDGQFRWLTVDLEPVIDIRARLLPTPARVSVCAQSALDYSWMDCVDPSGGVFITAEGLLMYLQPEQALALISECAQKFPGGQMLFDLPPRWFTLFSRLGIRTSLRYKIPPMPFSLSVGQAADLVNTVPGIRAVRDVPLPTGRGGVQRRAVDGLSHARLRRAASMPDPAGVRLNPQSGTFVR
;
A
#
# COMPACT_ATOMS: atom_id res chain seq x y z
N MET A 1 -39.61 15.01 7.75
CA MET A 1 -38.38 14.19 7.69
C MET A 1 -37.23 15.11 7.98
N THR A 2 -36.25 14.64 8.74
CA THR A 2 -35.05 15.41 9.07
C THR A 2 -34.03 15.21 7.95
N ARG A 3 -33.37 16.29 7.54
CA ARG A 3 -32.30 16.25 6.56
C ARG A 3 -30.97 16.06 7.29
N TYR A 4 -30.21 15.07 6.86
CA TYR A 4 -28.94 14.69 7.46
C TYR A 4 -27.80 14.81 6.46
N ALA A 5 -26.64 15.24 6.95
CA ALA A 5 -25.36 15.04 6.30
C ALA A 5 -24.67 13.81 6.92
N ALA A 6 -24.27 12.87 6.06
CA ALA A 6 -23.50 11.70 6.41
C ALA A 6 -22.08 11.83 5.84
N PHE A 7 -21.09 11.77 6.72
CA PHE A 7 -19.67 11.85 6.39
C PHE A 7 -19.05 10.47 6.57
N MET A 8 -18.67 9.85 5.45
CA MET A 8 -18.05 8.54 5.45
C MET A 8 -16.54 8.68 5.70
N ARG A 9 -15.99 7.86 6.59
CA ARG A 9 -14.53 7.78 6.80
C ARG A 9 -13.92 6.74 5.88
N GLY A 10 -12.69 7.00 5.41
CA GLY A 10 -11.92 5.99 4.68
C GLY A 10 -12.37 5.78 3.23
N VAL A 11 -13.02 6.77 2.62
CA VAL A 11 -13.48 6.67 1.23
C VAL A 11 -12.31 6.76 0.27
N ASN A 12 -12.21 5.78 -0.65
CA ASN A 12 -11.17 5.69 -1.69
C ASN A 12 -9.72 5.68 -1.15
N VAL A 13 -9.54 5.25 0.10
CA VAL A 13 -8.23 4.97 0.71
C VAL A 13 -8.13 3.48 1.05
N GLY A 14 -6.93 2.90 0.97
CA GLY A 14 -6.72 1.49 1.31
C GLY A 14 -7.32 0.46 0.33
N GLY A 15 -7.59 0.84 -0.92
CA GLY A 15 -8.00 -0.08 -2.00
C GLY A 15 -9.52 -0.34 -2.13
N VAL A 16 -10.35 0.25 -1.27
CA VAL A 16 -11.82 0.22 -1.41
C VAL A 16 -12.26 1.39 -2.29
N THR A 17 -12.71 1.11 -3.51
CA THR A 17 -13.28 2.15 -4.40
C THR A 17 -14.79 2.18 -4.23
N LEU A 18 -15.30 3.30 -3.72
CA LEU A 18 -16.73 3.54 -3.55
C LEU A 18 -17.20 4.41 -4.71
N LYS A 19 -17.92 3.81 -5.68
CA LYS A 19 -18.63 4.61 -6.69
C LYS A 19 -19.82 5.26 -6.01
N MET A 20 -19.91 6.58 -6.12
CA MET A 20 -20.94 7.35 -5.43
C MET A 20 -22.36 7.01 -5.90
N ALA A 21 -22.53 6.56 -7.14
CA ALA A 21 -23.79 6.02 -7.62
C ALA A 21 -24.20 4.76 -6.85
N ASP A 22 -23.26 3.84 -6.61
CA ASP A 22 -23.52 2.61 -5.86
C ASP A 22 -23.78 2.89 -4.38
N VAL A 23 -23.09 3.89 -3.81
CA VAL A 23 -23.35 4.38 -2.45
C VAL A 23 -24.76 4.94 -2.32
N ALA A 24 -25.15 5.80 -3.26
CA ALA A 24 -26.50 6.37 -3.27
C ALA A 24 -27.58 5.28 -3.40
N ALA A 25 -27.35 4.30 -4.28
CA ALA A 25 -28.25 3.15 -4.45
C ALA A 25 -28.37 2.34 -3.15
N ALA A 26 -27.25 1.95 -2.53
CA ALA A 26 -27.26 1.16 -1.30
C ALA A 26 -28.00 1.84 -0.15
N LEU A 27 -27.80 3.16 0.02
CA LEU A 27 -28.49 3.93 1.04
C LEU A 27 -29.98 4.09 0.75
N THR A 28 -30.35 4.22 -0.53
CA THR A 28 -31.76 4.27 -0.97
C THR A 28 -32.46 2.94 -0.74
N ASP A 29 -31.81 1.83 -1.10
CA ASP A 29 -32.33 0.47 -0.89
C ASP A 29 -32.48 0.13 0.60
N ALA A 30 -31.66 0.75 1.46
CA ALA A 30 -31.77 0.67 2.92
C ALA A 30 -32.91 1.52 3.51
N GLY A 31 -33.70 2.22 2.67
CA GLY A 31 -34.88 2.98 3.08
C GLY A 31 -34.62 4.45 3.43
N LEU A 32 -33.42 4.99 3.13
CA LEU A 32 -33.14 6.42 3.24
C LEU A 32 -33.64 7.15 1.99
N THR A 33 -34.13 8.38 2.13
CA THR A 33 -34.76 9.14 1.03
C THR A 33 -33.94 10.37 0.63
N ASP A 34 -34.23 10.97 -0.54
CA ASP A 34 -33.49 12.11 -1.13
C ASP A 34 -31.96 11.98 -1.05
N VAL A 35 -31.43 10.77 -1.29
CA VAL A 35 -29.99 10.49 -1.17
C VAL A 35 -29.23 11.17 -2.31
N ARG A 36 -28.31 12.07 -1.96
CA ARG A 36 -27.45 12.81 -2.90
C ARG A 36 -26.01 12.76 -2.42
N THR A 37 -25.11 12.42 -3.32
CA THR A 37 -23.66 12.40 -3.04
C THR A 37 -23.01 13.70 -3.52
N VAL A 38 -21.95 14.12 -2.82
CA VAL A 38 -21.19 15.33 -3.16
C VAL A 38 -19.81 14.93 -3.67
N LEU A 39 -19.60 15.05 -4.98
CA LEU A 39 -18.33 14.66 -5.64
C LEU A 39 -17.93 13.20 -5.28
N ALA A 40 -16.69 12.81 -5.55
CA ALA A 40 -16.15 11.51 -5.12
C ALA A 40 -15.59 11.56 -3.68
N SER A 41 -16.21 12.34 -2.79
CA SER A 41 -15.65 12.71 -1.49
C SER A 41 -16.11 11.86 -0.30
N GLY A 42 -17.15 11.02 -0.48
CA GLY A 42 -17.74 10.28 0.63
C GLY A 42 -18.75 11.05 1.47
N ASN A 43 -19.13 12.25 1.03
CA ASN A 43 -20.13 13.07 1.69
C ASN A 43 -21.51 12.85 1.04
N VAL A 44 -22.51 12.57 1.88
CA VAL A 44 -23.87 12.23 1.43
C VAL A 44 -24.87 13.10 2.17
N LEU A 45 -25.85 13.63 1.44
CA LEU A 45 -27.04 14.27 1.96
C LEU A 45 -28.21 13.31 1.81
N LEU A 46 -29.04 13.18 2.84
CA LEU A 46 -30.18 12.27 2.83
C LEU A 46 -31.27 12.75 3.78
N GLU A 47 -32.45 12.16 3.68
CA GLU A 47 -33.59 12.40 4.55
C GLU A 47 -34.02 11.11 5.25
N SER A 48 -34.48 11.24 6.49
CA SER A 48 -35.08 10.14 7.25
C SER A 48 -36.08 10.65 8.29
N SER A 49 -37.04 9.82 8.68
CA SER A 49 -37.89 10.04 9.86
C SER A 49 -37.27 9.52 11.15
N SER A 50 -36.20 8.74 11.07
CA SER A 50 -35.46 8.21 12.22
C SER A 50 -34.49 9.24 12.80
N ASP A 51 -34.02 8.99 14.02
CA ASP A 51 -32.97 9.80 14.64
C ASP A 51 -31.59 9.53 14.01
N ALA A 52 -30.62 10.41 14.27
CA ALA A 52 -29.27 10.33 13.71
C ALA A 52 -28.55 9.00 14.03
N ALA A 53 -28.82 8.40 15.20
CA ALA A 53 -28.18 7.16 15.62
C ALA A 53 -28.70 5.96 14.81
N GLN A 54 -30.01 5.88 14.56
CA GLN A 54 -30.56 4.87 13.66
C GLN A 54 -30.16 5.11 12.20
N VAL A 55 -30.15 6.36 11.74
CA VAL A 55 -29.66 6.69 10.38
C VAL A 55 -28.22 6.23 10.20
N ARG A 56 -27.36 6.47 11.19
CA ARG A 56 -25.98 5.98 11.21
C ARG A 56 -25.92 4.46 11.13
N ALA A 57 -26.65 3.77 12.00
CA ALA A 57 -26.65 2.30 12.04
C ALA A 57 -27.13 1.69 10.70
N THR A 58 -28.19 2.26 10.12
CA THR A 58 -28.70 1.86 8.79
C THR A 58 -27.67 2.09 7.69
N ALA A 59 -27.05 3.27 7.66
CA ALA A 59 -26.03 3.58 6.67
C ALA A 59 -24.80 2.67 6.80
N GLU A 60 -24.26 2.48 8.01
CA GLU A 60 -23.12 1.60 8.25
C GLU A 60 -23.43 0.15 7.87
N ALA A 61 -24.63 -0.36 8.19
CA ALA A 61 -25.06 -1.70 7.81
C ALA A 61 -25.15 -1.87 6.29
N ALA A 62 -25.83 -0.94 5.60
CA ALA A 62 -26.01 -0.98 4.15
C ALA A 62 -24.66 -0.90 3.41
N LEU A 63 -23.77 -0.02 3.86
CA LEU A 63 -22.45 0.14 3.28
C LEU A 63 -21.57 -1.10 3.54
N ARG A 64 -21.65 -1.69 4.74
CA ARG A 64 -20.93 -2.93 5.07
C ARG A 64 -21.40 -4.09 4.22
N GLU A 65 -22.72 -4.24 4.04
CA GLU A 65 -23.31 -5.29 3.23
C GLU A 65 -22.93 -5.15 1.75
N GLN A 66 -23.03 -3.93 1.19
CA GLN A 66 -22.77 -3.69 -0.22
C GLN A 66 -21.28 -3.69 -0.59
N PHE A 67 -20.42 -3.15 0.28
CA PHE A 67 -19.01 -2.89 -0.05
C PHE A 67 -18.02 -3.73 0.76
N GLY A 68 -18.48 -4.51 1.73
CA GLY A 68 -17.66 -5.51 2.43
C GLY A 68 -16.53 -4.94 3.29
N TYR A 69 -16.68 -3.71 3.80
CA TYR A 69 -15.73 -3.08 4.72
C TYR A 69 -16.43 -2.59 6.00
N ASP A 70 -15.65 -2.37 7.06
CA ASP A 70 -16.16 -1.77 8.30
C ASP A 70 -16.41 -0.28 8.10
N ALA A 71 -17.58 0.02 7.52
CA ALA A 71 -18.04 1.39 7.29
C ALA A 71 -18.19 2.14 8.61
N TRP A 72 -17.54 3.30 8.69
CA TRP A 72 -17.72 4.27 9.76
C TRP A 72 -18.35 5.51 9.16
N VAL A 73 -19.53 5.88 9.68
CA VAL A 73 -20.28 7.05 9.21
C VAL A 73 -20.54 7.99 10.37
N LEU A 74 -20.24 9.27 10.20
CA LEU A 74 -20.72 10.32 11.09
C LEU A 74 -22.01 10.91 10.49
N VAL A 75 -23.05 11.08 11.31
CA VAL A 75 -24.34 11.59 10.86
C VAL A 75 -24.71 12.78 11.73
N TYR A 76 -25.00 13.91 11.09
CA TYR A 76 -25.45 15.15 11.72
C TYR A 76 -26.68 15.66 10.97
N ASP A 77 -27.65 16.22 11.69
CA ASP A 77 -28.70 16.99 11.03
C ASP A 77 -28.10 18.24 10.36
N ILE A 78 -28.75 18.73 9.31
CA ILE A 78 -28.19 19.80 8.49
C ILE A 78 -28.05 21.12 9.26
N ASP A 79 -28.90 21.37 10.25
CA ASP A 79 -28.86 22.58 11.07
C ASP A 79 -27.62 22.57 11.98
N THR A 80 -27.27 21.41 12.54
CA THR A 80 -26.00 21.21 13.26
C THR A 80 -24.79 21.46 12.36
N VAL A 81 -24.80 21.00 11.11
CA VAL A 81 -23.71 21.27 10.16
C VAL A 81 -23.60 22.76 9.85
N HIS A 82 -24.73 23.46 9.67
CA HIS A 82 -24.73 24.91 9.49
C HIS A 82 -24.18 25.64 10.72
N ALA A 83 -24.56 25.25 11.93
CA ALA A 83 -24.04 25.85 13.15
C ALA A 83 -22.51 25.64 13.30
N ILE A 84 -22.00 24.48 12.91
CA ILE A 84 -20.56 24.20 12.86
C ILE A 84 -19.86 25.06 11.81
N ASP A 85 -20.46 25.22 10.63
CA ASP A 85 -19.90 26.05 9.58
C ASP A 85 -19.85 27.53 10.01
N ASP A 86 -20.96 28.06 10.51
CA ASP A 86 -21.07 29.44 11.02
C ASP A 86 -20.15 29.70 12.21
N GLY A 87 -19.85 28.67 12.99
CA GLY A 87 -18.94 28.72 14.13
C GLY A 87 -17.45 28.78 13.76
N TYR A 88 -17.08 28.69 12.48
CA TYR A 88 -15.68 28.72 12.04
C TYR A 88 -15.03 30.09 12.34
N PRO A 89 -14.01 30.18 13.23
CA PRO A 89 -13.58 31.45 13.82
C PRO A 89 -12.47 32.17 13.03
N PHE A 90 -12.02 31.63 11.91
CA PHE A 90 -10.95 32.20 11.10
C PHE A 90 -11.45 32.64 9.73
N ASP A 91 -10.72 33.53 9.07
CA ASP A 91 -10.92 33.79 7.64
C ASP A 91 -10.78 32.47 6.88
N ARG A 92 -11.83 32.05 6.17
CA ARG A 92 -11.92 30.70 5.60
C ARG A 92 -10.97 30.48 4.44
N GLU A 93 -10.82 31.48 3.59
CA GLU A 93 -10.01 31.45 2.38
C GLU A 93 -8.85 32.42 2.52
N VAL A 94 -7.71 31.89 2.97
CA VAL A 94 -6.46 32.63 3.05
C VAL A 94 -5.47 32.00 2.08
N ASP A 95 -4.86 32.81 1.23
CA ASP A 95 -3.89 32.30 0.25
C ASP A 95 -2.71 31.61 0.95
N GLY A 96 -2.31 30.45 0.43
CA GLY A 96 -1.29 29.60 1.05
C GLY A 96 -1.74 28.79 2.28
N TYR A 97 -2.99 28.90 2.74
CA TYR A 97 -3.51 28.14 3.88
C TYR A 97 -4.61 27.14 3.49
N GLN A 98 -4.76 26.12 4.31
CA GLN A 98 -5.83 25.13 4.25
C GLN A 98 -6.65 25.20 5.53
N SER A 99 -7.97 25.30 5.38
CA SER A 99 -8.94 25.37 6.46
C SER A 99 -9.62 24.01 6.64
N TYR A 100 -9.72 23.56 7.89
CA TYR A 100 -10.29 22.27 8.27
C TYR A 100 -11.32 22.43 9.38
N VAL A 101 -12.40 21.66 9.25
CA VAL A 101 -13.31 21.31 10.36
C VAL A 101 -13.10 19.83 10.61
N THR A 102 -12.71 19.49 11.84
CA THR A 102 -12.44 18.10 12.23
C THR A 102 -13.44 17.68 13.28
N PHE A 103 -14.30 16.72 12.94
CA PHE A 103 -15.26 16.14 13.88
C PHE A 103 -14.58 15.20 14.86
N VAL A 104 -14.88 15.36 16.15
CA VAL A 104 -14.28 14.59 17.24
C VAL A 104 -15.40 14.07 18.14
N SER A 105 -15.55 12.75 18.19
CA SER A 105 -16.64 12.11 18.95
C SER A 105 -16.37 11.98 20.44
N ASP A 106 -15.10 12.02 20.86
CA ASP A 106 -14.69 11.93 22.26
C ASP A 106 -14.36 13.33 22.80
N ALA A 107 -15.05 13.74 23.87
CA ALA A 107 -14.91 15.08 24.43
C ALA A 107 -13.52 15.34 25.04
N ALA A 108 -12.89 14.32 25.63
CA ALA A 108 -11.54 14.46 26.20
C ALA A 108 -10.49 14.60 25.11
N VAL A 109 -10.63 13.84 24.02
CA VAL A 109 -9.76 13.98 22.83
C VAL A 109 -9.96 15.35 22.18
N LEU A 110 -11.21 15.85 22.14
CA LEU A 110 -11.51 17.18 21.63
C LEU A 110 -10.81 18.27 22.45
N ASP A 111 -10.90 18.17 23.77
CA ASP A 111 -10.23 19.12 24.68
C ASP A 111 -8.71 19.05 24.56
N GLU A 112 -8.13 17.86 24.41
CA GLU A 112 -6.69 17.66 24.19
C GLU A 112 -6.24 18.31 22.88
N LEU A 113 -6.93 18.03 21.76
CA LEU A 113 -6.60 18.59 20.45
C LEU A 113 -6.72 20.12 20.46
N ALA A 114 -7.76 20.66 21.08
CA ALA A 114 -7.98 22.10 21.15
C ALA A 114 -6.95 22.82 22.04
N ALA A 115 -6.32 22.12 22.99
CA ALA A 115 -5.30 22.68 23.87
C ALA A 115 -3.89 22.72 23.22
N LEU A 116 -3.70 22.04 22.08
CA LEU A 116 -2.42 22.02 21.39
C LEU A 116 -1.98 23.42 20.98
N GLN A 117 -0.69 23.69 21.17
CA GLN A 117 -0.05 24.91 20.70
C GLN A 117 0.62 24.61 19.35
N GLY A 118 0.00 25.11 18.29
CA GLY A 118 0.55 25.03 16.94
C GLY A 118 1.75 25.96 16.74
N GLY A 119 2.43 25.81 15.60
CA GLY A 119 3.44 26.79 15.16
C GLY A 119 2.81 28.19 14.93
N PRO A 120 3.61 29.24 14.71
CA PRO A 120 3.11 30.62 14.59
C PRO A 120 2.12 30.85 13.42
N ALA A 121 2.08 29.92 12.46
CA ALA A 121 1.15 29.93 11.33
C ALA A 121 -0.01 28.92 11.50
N GLU A 122 -0.09 28.20 12.60
CA GLU A 122 -1.14 27.22 12.84
C GLU A 122 -2.17 27.80 13.80
N LYS A 123 -3.44 27.83 13.39
CA LYS A 123 -4.55 28.29 14.22
C LYS A 123 -5.41 27.10 14.60
N ILE A 124 -5.70 26.96 15.89
CA ILE A 124 -6.53 25.90 16.45
C ILE A 124 -7.58 26.57 17.34
N SER A 125 -8.83 26.17 17.19
CA SER A 125 -9.91 26.62 18.06
C SER A 125 -10.89 25.49 18.32
N ARG A 126 -11.37 25.42 19.56
CA ARG A 126 -12.41 24.50 19.95
C ARG A 126 -13.77 24.95 19.40
N GLY A 127 -14.52 24.04 18.80
CA GLY A 127 -15.96 24.17 18.52
C GLY A 127 -16.76 23.15 19.32
N ASP A 128 -18.06 23.05 19.07
CA ASP A 128 -18.89 22.00 19.66
C ASP A 128 -18.80 20.71 18.83
N GLY A 129 -18.30 19.63 19.43
CA GLY A 129 -18.03 18.36 18.73
C GLY A 129 -16.96 18.42 17.62
N VAL A 130 -16.28 19.57 17.45
CA VAL A 130 -15.30 19.79 16.37
C VAL A 130 -14.09 20.60 16.83
N VAL A 131 -12.96 20.37 16.17
CA VAL A 131 -11.82 21.28 16.18
C VAL A 131 -11.78 22.05 14.87
N TYR A 132 -11.72 23.38 14.96
CA TYR A 132 -11.41 24.25 13.84
C TYR A 132 -9.91 24.42 13.73
N TRP A 133 -9.38 24.21 12.54
CA TRP A 133 -7.94 24.23 12.33
C TRP A 133 -7.60 24.89 10.99
N GLN A 134 -6.58 25.73 10.97
CA GLN A 134 -6.05 26.36 9.76
C GLN A 134 -4.52 26.30 9.78
N VAL A 135 -3.94 25.83 8.69
CA VAL A 135 -2.50 25.54 8.59
C VAL A 135 -1.99 25.92 7.19
N PRO A 136 -0.70 26.27 7.01
CA PRO A 136 -0.13 26.43 5.68
C PRO A 136 -0.28 25.15 4.85
N LYS A 137 -0.58 25.32 3.55
CA LYS A 137 -0.66 24.21 2.60
C LYS A 137 0.65 23.43 2.59
N GLY A 138 0.56 22.10 2.57
CA GLY A 138 1.72 21.20 2.65
C GLY A 138 2.28 20.98 4.06
N SER A 139 1.73 21.63 5.09
CA SER A 139 2.18 21.46 6.49
C SER A 139 1.23 20.63 7.35
N THR A 140 0.14 20.10 6.79
CA THR A 140 -0.92 19.35 7.49
C THR A 140 -0.35 18.25 8.40
N LEU A 141 0.52 17.37 7.90
CA LEU A 141 1.06 16.26 8.69
C LEU A 141 2.12 16.68 9.72
N ASN A 142 2.78 17.83 9.50
CA ASN A 142 3.83 18.35 10.36
C ASN A 142 3.32 19.33 11.43
N SER A 143 2.02 19.63 11.39
CA SER A 143 1.33 20.49 12.35
C SER A 143 1.12 19.82 13.70
N ALA A 144 0.83 20.59 14.75
CA ALA A 144 0.55 20.04 16.07
C ALA A 144 -0.67 19.10 16.03
N ILE A 145 -1.74 19.52 15.35
CA ILE A 145 -2.95 18.69 15.17
C ILE A 145 -2.62 17.43 14.37
N GLY A 146 -1.98 17.55 13.20
CA GLY A 146 -1.68 16.44 12.31
C GLY A 146 -0.81 15.36 12.96
N GLN A 147 0.22 15.77 13.70
CA GLN A 147 1.08 14.85 14.44
C GLN A 147 0.33 14.14 15.57
N THR A 148 -0.58 14.85 16.25
CA THR A 148 -1.34 14.29 17.39
C THR A 148 -2.41 13.33 16.90
N MET A 149 -3.15 13.68 15.86
CA MET A 149 -4.14 12.78 15.22
C MET A 149 -3.47 11.53 14.65
N GLY A 150 -2.26 11.65 14.08
CA GLY A 150 -1.46 10.52 13.64
C GLY A 150 -1.05 9.55 14.76
N LYS A 151 -0.93 10.03 16.01
CA LYS A 151 -0.68 9.21 17.20
C LYS A 151 -1.97 8.61 17.78
N ALA A 152 -3.06 9.38 17.87
CA ALA A 152 -4.34 8.93 18.42
C ALA A 152 -5.01 7.85 17.56
N LEU A 153 -4.82 7.91 16.22
CA LEU A 153 -5.18 6.84 15.29
C LEU A 153 -4.54 5.47 15.64
N GLN A 154 -3.42 5.47 16.39
CA GLN A 154 -2.76 4.23 16.84
C GLN A 154 -3.36 3.66 18.14
N VAL A 155 -4.11 4.47 18.90
CA VAL A 155 -4.63 4.11 20.24
C VAL A 155 -6.04 3.52 20.17
N VAL A 156 -6.85 3.93 19.19
CA VAL A 156 -8.26 3.48 19.07
C VAL A 156 -8.39 2.01 18.64
N ASP A 157 -7.34 1.40 18.08
CA ASP A 157 -7.33 0.00 17.64
C ASP A 157 -7.04 -1.03 18.76
N HIS A 158 -6.91 -0.61 20.02
CA HIS A 158 -6.73 -1.53 21.16
C HIS A 158 -8.00 -1.71 21.97
N HIS A 159 -8.73 -2.80 21.74
CA HIS A 159 -9.57 -3.39 22.78
C HIS A 159 -8.68 -3.93 23.91
N PRO A 160 -9.01 -3.71 25.20
CA PRO A 160 -8.20 -4.19 26.31
C PRO A 160 -8.28 -5.71 26.44
N GLN A 161 -7.15 -6.39 26.28
CA GLN A 161 -6.95 -7.81 26.59
C GLN A 161 -6.67 -7.96 28.11
N PRO A 162 -7.21 -8.98 28.81
CA PRO A 162 -6.93 -9.14 30.24
C PRO A 162 -5.45 -9.49 30.48
N ALA A 163 -4.88 -8.89 31.52
CA ALA A 163 -3.52 -9.12 31.96
C ALA A 163 -3.29 -10.59 32.36
N ASN A 164 -2.19 -11.17 31.88
CA ASN A 164 -1.68 -12.44 32.38
C ASN A 164 -0.42 -12.17 33.23
N PRO A 165 -0.36 -12.63 34.49
CA PRO A 165 0.75 -12.34 35.38
C PRO A 165 1.87 -13.37 35.21
N GLY A 166 3.11 -12.91 35.18
CA GLY A 166 4.24 -13.73 35.62
C GLY A 166 5.52 -13.60 34.80
N GLN A 167 6.60 -13.41 35.57
CA GLN A 167 8.03 -13.53 35.24
C GLN A 167 8.62 -12.29 34.54
N GLY A 168 9.60 -11.56 35.08
CA GLY A 168 10.50 -11.82 36.22
C GLY A 168 11.94 -11.50 35.80
N ALA A 169 12.43 -10.33 36.23
CA ALA A 169 13.82 -9.91 36.45
C ALA A 169 14.83 -9.76 35.28
N GLU A 170 15.08 -8.49 34.96
CA GLU A 170 16.37 -7.76 34.87
C GLU A 170 17.58 -8.30 34.08
N MET A 171 17.98 -7.49 33.09
CA MET A 171 19.38 -7.14 32.79
C MET A 171 19.43 -5.77 32.09
N THR A 172 20.35 -4.88 32.50
CA THR A 172 20.72 -3.62 31.83
C THR A 172 22.24 -3.41 31.95
N PRO A 173 22.88 -2.45 31.24
CA PRO A 173 22.66 -2.01 29.85
C PRO A 173 23.98 -1.86 29.05
N ALA A 174 23.90 -1.89 27.72
CA ALA A 174 24.86 -1.21 26.84
C ALA A 174 24.19 -0.88 25.49
N ASP A 175 23.96 0.41 25.26
CA ASP A 175 23.58 1.09 24.00
C ASP A 175 22.43 0.49 23.17
N GLU A 176 21.22 0.45 23.72
CA GLU A 176 20.00 0.31 22.92
C GLU A 176 19.66 1.66 22.27
N ALA A 177 19.90 1.78 20.96
CA ALA A 177 19.18 2.77 20.17
C ALA A 177 17.68 2.48 20.31
N ALA A 178 16.93 3.40 20.93
CA ALA A 178 15.50 3.21 21.16
C ALA A 178 14.80 2.87 19.84
N GLN A 179 14.14 1.71 19.80
CA GLN A 179 13.36 1.26 18.64
C GLN A 179 12.26 2.28 18.32
N GLN A 180 12.00 2.48 17.03
CA GLN A 180 11.02 3.47 16.58
C GLN A 180 9.66 2.81 16.34
N LYS A 181 8.59 3.43 16.85
CA LYS A 181 7.22 3.01 16.59
C LYS A 181 6.81 3.35 15.16
N VAL A 182 6.23 2.37 14.48
CA VAL A 182 5.70 2.49 13.13
C VAL A 182 4.22 2.08 13.13
N SER A 183 3.37 2.93 12.55
CA SER A 183 1.98 2.59 12.25
C SER A 183 1.74 2.70 10.76
N LEU A 184 1.29 1.59 10.18
CA LEU A 184 0.86 1.47 8.79
C LEU A 184 -0.42 0.67 8.79
N THR A 185 -1.38 1.05 7.94
CA THR A 185 -2.67 0.36 7.79
C THR A 185 -2.88 -0.07 6.34
N GLY A 186 -3.73 -1.08 6.12
CA GLY A 186 -4.13 -1.52 4.78
C GLY A 186 -2.97 -2.08 3.94
N VAL A 187 -2.85 -1.62 2.69
CA VAL A 187 -1.80 -2.10 1.77
C VAL A 187 -0.40 -1.74 2.28
N SER A 188 -0.23 -0.57 2.88
CA SER A 188 1.06 -0.13 3.43
C SER A 188 1.54 -1.03 4.57
N GLU A 189 0.63 -1.61 5.35
CA GLU A 189 0.98 -2.59 6.40
C GLU A 189 1.62 -3.87 5.84
N THR A 190 1.26 -4.24 4.60
CA THR A 190 1.85 -5.40 3.91
C THR A 190 3.36 -5.20 3.68
N ALA A 191 3.85 -3.97 3.64
CA ALA A 191 5.29 -3.69 3.55
C ALA A 191 6.06 -4.28 4.75
N LEU A 192 5.49 -4.23 5.97
CA LEU A 192 6.09 -4.82 7.17
C LEU A 192 6.08 -6.35 7.13
N LEU A 193 5.03 -6.96 6.56
CA LEU A 193 4.99 -8.41 6.34
C LEU A 193 6.11 -8.86 5.41
N THR A 194 6.29 -8.17 4.29
CA THR A 194 7.33 -8.55 3.32
C THR A 194 8.74 -8.29 3.85
N LEU A 195 8.93 -7.20 4.60
CA LEU A 195 10.16 -6.91 5.31
C LEU A 195 10.53 -8.03 6.29
N ASN A 196 9.58 -8.44 7.13
CA ASN A 196 9.79 -9.52 8.09
C ASN A 196 10.21 -10.82 7.41
N ALA A 197 9.56 -11.19 6.31
CA ALA A 197 9.90 -12.41 5.57
C ALA A 197 11.33 -12.36 4.98
N ARG A 198 11.76 -11.22 4.42
CA ARG A 198 13.13 -11.05 3.92
C ARG A 198 14.15 -11.10 5.04
N ALA A 199 13.92 -10.37 6.14
CA ALA A 199 14.82 -10.35 7.28
C ALA A 199 14.93 -11.73 7.94
N ALA A 200 13.81 -12.43 8.12
CA ALA A 200 13.80 -13.78 8.68
C ALA A 200 14.59 -14.77 7.81
N GLU A 201 14.49 -14.68 6.48
CA GLU A 201 15.28 -15.51 5.57
C GLU A 201 16.77 -15.14 5.60
N ALA A 202 17.10 -13.85 5.66
CA ALA A 202 18.48 -13.36 5.72
C ALA A 202 19.20 -13.71 7.03
N ARG A 203 18.48 -13.89 8.14
CA ARG A 203 19.05 -14.33 9.44
C ARG A 203 19.39 -15.82 9.50
N ARG A 204 18.99 -16.61 8.50
CA ARG A 204 19.23 -18.06 8.51
C ARG A 204 20.72 -18.35 8.31
N SER A 205 21.18 -19.50 8.80
CA SER A 205 22.56 -19.97 8.63
C SER A 205 22.95 -20.25 7.17
N ASP A 206 21.97 -20.51 6.33
CA ASP A 206 22.09 -20.89 4.92
C ASP A 206 21.09 -20.05 4.09
N PRO A 207 21.22 -18.71 4.08
CA PRO A 207 20.17 -17.80 3.60
C PRO A 207 19.94 -17.90 2.09
N ILE A 208 18.69 -17.69 1.64
CA ILE A 208 18.37 -17.58 0.19
C ILE A 208 18.67 -16.20 -0.37
N ILE A 209 18.59 -15.17 0.49
CA ILE A 209 18.88 -13.77 0.17
C ILE A 209 19.77 -13.18 1.25
N GLU A 210 20.80 -12.44 0.84
CA GLU A 210 21.64 -11.64 1.74
C GLU A 210 21.07 -10.23 1.82
N ASP A 211 20.38 -9.92 2.92
CA ASP A 211 19.69 -8.64 3.11
C ASP A 211 19.97 -8.03 4.49
N PRO A 212 21.23 -7.59 4.76
CA PRO A 212 21.59 -7.02 6.05
C PRO A 212 20.84 -5.72 6.35
N MET A 213 20.35 -5.00 5.33
CA MET A 213 19.56 -3.80 5.54
C MET A 213 18.15 -4.14 6.03
N ALA A 214 17.49 -5.18 5.49
CA ALA A 214 16.20 -5.62 6.01
C ALA A 214 16.30 -6.12 7.46
N VAL A 215 17.38 -6.83 7.80
CA VAL A 215 17.68 -7.27 9.17
C VAL A 215 17.76 -6.07 10.12
N ARG A 216 18.59 -5.07 9.78
CA ARG A 216 18.70 -3.83 10.58
C ARG A 216 17.37 -3.09 10.69
N LEU A 217 16.63 -3.00 9.59
CA LEU A 217 15.35 -2.29 9.58
C LEU A 217 14.34 -2.96 10.51
N VAL A 218 14.22 -4.30 10.49
CA VAL A 218 13.38 -5.04 11.45
C VAL A 218 13.82 -4.81 12.89
N ASP A 219 15.12 -4.86 13.18
CA ASP A 219 15.65 -4.67 14.55
C ASP A 219 15.40 -3.25 15.09
N SER A 220 15.24 -2.27 14.20
CA SER A 220 15.00 -0.86 14.54
C SER A 220 13.53 -0.49 14.75
N ILE A 221 12.58 -1.38 14.43
CA ILE A 221 11.15 -1.11 14.47
C ILE A 221 10.52 -1.78 15.70
N ASP A 222 9.89 -0.97 16.56
CA ASP A 222 9.05 -1.45 17.67
C ASP A 222 7.68 -1.88 17.11
N PHE A 223 7.56 -3.14 16.69
CA PHE A 223 6.33 -3.70 16.11
C PHE A 223 6.22 -5.21 16.35
N ASP A 224 5.01 -5.69 16.66
CA ASP A 224 4.74 -7.14 16.78
C ASP A 224 4.68 -7.83 15.40
N PHE A 225 5.85 -8.19 14.88
CA PHE A 225 5.97 -8.95 13.63
C PHE A 225 5.38 -10.36 13.71
N ALA A 226 5.22 -10.94 14.91
CA ALA A 226 4.59 -12.25 15.08
C ALA A 226 3.10 -12.22 14.70
N LYS A 227 2.49 -11.03 14.60
CA LYS A 227 1.11 -10.89 14.10
C LYS A 227 0.94 -11.38 12.67
N PHE A 228 1.99 -11.41 11.85
CA PHE A 228 1.90 -11.87 10.46
C PHE A 228 1.88 -13.40 10.31
N GLY A 229 2.22 -14.15 11.37
CA GLY A 229 2.36 -15.60 11.32
C GLY A 229 3.73 -16.05 10.81
N PRO A 230 3.91 -17.35 10.53
CA PRO A 230 5.20 -17.91 10.12
C PRO A 230 5.64 -17.37 8.75
N THR A 231 6.92 -17.04 8.63
CA THR A 231 7.51 -16.55 7.38
C THR A 231 7.78 -17.70 6.41
N ARG A 232 7.77 -17.37 5.12
CA ARG A 232 8.06 -18.28 4.01
C ARG A 232 9.17 -17.70 3.13
N GLN A 233 9.86 -18.56 2.41
CA GLN A 233 10.98 -18.18 1.51
C GLN A 233 10.51 -17.53 0.19
N ASP A 234 9.21 -17.54 -0.12
CA ASP A 234 8.66 -17.04 -1.38
C ASP A 234 8.93 -15.54 -1.59
N ILE A 235 8.76 -14.73 -0.55
CA ILE A 235 9.04 -13.28 -0.61
C ILE A 235 10.54 -13.02 -0.83
N ALA A 236 11.42 -13.78 -0.19
CA ALA A 236 12.87 -13.67 -0.39
C ALA A 236 13.30 -14.12 -1.80
N LEU A 237 12.70 -15.20 -2.31
CA LEU A 237 12.92 -15.67 -3.69
C LEU A 237 12.44 -14.63 -4.71
N ARG A 238 11.30 -14.00 -4.46
CA ARG A 238 10.78 -12.91 -5.30
C ARG A 238 11.74 -11.72 -5.32
N ALA A 239 12.13 -11.21 -4.16
CA ALA A 239 13.08 -10.10 -4.07
C ALA A 239 14.40 -10.41 -4.81
N ARG A 240 14.93 -11.63 -4.66
CA ARG A 240 16.13 -12.08 -5.39
C ARG A 240 15.92 -12.13 -6.91
N ALA A 241 14.73 -12.48 -7.39
CA ALA A 241 14.42 -12.48 -8.81
C ALA A 241 14.38 -11.05 -9.38
N PHE A 242 13.79 -10.11 -8.64
CA PHE A 242 13.79 -8.69 -8.97
C PHE A 242 15.22 -8.13 -9.01
N ASP A 243 16.03 -8.44 -8.00
CA ASP A 243 17.43 -8.01 -7.96
C ASP A 243 18.23 -8.56 -9.16
N ALA A 244 18.08 -9.85 -9.48
CA ALA A 244 18.78 -10.48 -10.61
C ALA A 244 18.41 -9.85 -11.96
N ALA A 245 17.12 -9.53 -12.15
CA ALA A 245 16.65 -8.86 -13.35
C ALA A 245 17.16 -7.41 -13.44
N ALA A 246 17.14 -6.68 -12.33
CA ALA A 246 17.71 -5.34 -12.25
C ALA A 246 19.22 -5.34 -12.54
N LEU A 247 20.00 -6.24 -11.92
CA LEU A 247 21.43 -6.40 -12.21
C LEU A 247 21.70 -6.72 -13.69
N SER A 248 20.90 -7.61 -14.29
CA SER A 248 21.01 -7.95 -15.71
C SER A 248 20.70 -6.75 -16.63
N TYR A 249 19.77 -5.89 -16.24
CA TYR A 249 19.50 -4.64 -16.96
C TYR A 249 20.65 -3.65 -16.79
N LEU A 250 21.10 -3.41 -15.56
CA LEU A 250 22.17 -2.49 -15.23
C LEU A 250 23.52 -2.90 -15.83
N GLY A 251 23.79 -4.20 -15.99
CA GLY A 251 24.97 -4.67 -16.71
C GLY A 251 25.02 -4.25 -18.19
N ARG A 252 23.87 -3.99 -18.81
CA ARG A 252 23.75 -3.48 -20.18
C ARG A 252 23.55 -1.96 -20.23
N HIS A 253 23.01 -1.40 -19.16
CA HIS A 253 22.68 0.03 -19.03
C HIS A 253 23.21 0.58 -17.69
N PRO A 254 24.54 0.79 -17.55
CA PRO A 254 25.15 1.08 -16.25
C PRO A 254 24.70 2.39 -15.60
N SER A 255 24.21 3.35 -16.39
CA SER A 255 23.70 4.66 -15.96
C SER A 255 22.17 4.77 -15.98
N ALA A 256 21.47 3.64 -16.12
CA ALA A 256 20.01 3.62 -16.13
C ALA A 256 19.41 4.15 -14.82
N THR A 257 18.17 4.61 -14.92
CA THR A 257 17.34 4.93 -13.77
C THR A 257 16.48 3.71 -13.43
N VAL A 258 16.63 3.17 -12.21
CA VAL A 258 15.71 2.18 -11.66
C VAL A 258 14.59 2.90 -10.94
N VAL A 259 13.34 2.67 -11.34
CA VAL A 259 12.14 3.23 -10.70
C VAL A 259 11.48 2.13 -9.87
N ALA A 260 11.35 2.33 -8.57
CA ALA A 260 10.67 1.41 -7.67
C ALA A 260 9.29 1.94 -7.30
N LEU A 261 8.26 1.42 -7.97
CA LEU A 261 6.87 1.82 -7.76
C LEU A 261 6.28 1.06 -6.57
N ALA A 262 5.71 1.80 -5.62
CA ALA A 262 5.26 1.31 -4.32
C ALA A 262 6.35 0.46 -3.64
N GLU A 263 7.57 1.02 -3.54
CA GLU A 263 8.75 0.33 -3.04
C GLU A 263 8.57 -0.27 -1.65
N GLY A 264 7.69 0.30 -0.82
CA GLY A 264 7.45 -0.14 0.54
C GLY A 264 8.74 -0.05 1.36
N LEU A 265 9.04 -1.14 2.06
CA LEU A 265 10.27 -1.30 2.84
C LEU A 265 11.27 -2.22 2.14
N GLN A 266 11.24 -2.28 0.80
CA GLN A 266 12.27 -2.97 0.03
C GLN A 266 13.62 -2.29 0.22
N THR A 267 14.66 -3.13 0.16
CA THR A 267 16.06 -2.77 0.37
C THR A 267 16.93 -3.14 -0.84
N SER A 268 16.31 -3.29 -2.02
CA SER A 268 16.98 -3.66 -3.27
C SER A 268 18.11 -2.71 -3.66
N PHE A 269 17.94 -1.39 -3.47
CA PHE A 269 19.00 -0.42 -3.77
C PHE A 269 20.35 -0.83 -3.17
N TRP A 270 20.39 -1.14 -1.87
CA TRP A 270 21.63 -1.48 -1.17
C TRP A 270 22.23 -2.81 -1.62
N ARG A 271 21.39 -3.80 -1.97
CA ARG A 271 21.86 -5.08 -2.49
C ARG A 271 22.43 -4.96 -3.90
N LEU A 272 21.78 -4.17 -4.75
CA LEU A 272 22.28 -3.86 -6.10
C LEU A 272 23.57 -3.04 -6.04
N ASP A 273 23.61 -2.04 -5.17
CA ASP A 273 24.78 -1.19 -4.98
C ASP A 273 26.00 -1.99 -4.53
N ALA A 274 25.84 -2.85 -3.51
CA ALA A 274 26.89 -3.73 -3.05
C ALA A 274 27.38 -4.72 -4.13
N ALA A 275 26.52 -5.10 -5.07
CA ALA A 275 26.86 -5.99 -6.17
C ALA A 275 27.52 -5.28 -7.37
N LEU A 276 27.45 -3.94 -7.45
CA LEU A 276 27.95 -3.15 -8.59
C LEU A 276 29.08 -2.22 -8.12
N SER A 277 30.34 -2.62 -8.34
CA SER A 277 31.54 -1.92 -7.86
C SER A 277 31.68 -0.47 -8.31
N ASP A 278 31.08 -0.09 -9.44
CA ASP A 278 31.14 1.26 -10.04
C ASP A 278 29.74 1.82 -10.35
N GLY A 279 28.74 1.53 -9.51
CA GLY A 279 27.33 1.85 -9.77
C GLY A 279 27.06 3.31 -10.16
N GLN A 280 26.83 3.56 -11.46
CA GLN A 280 26.40 4.86 -12.00
C GLN A 280 24.86 4.99 -12.07
N PHE A 281 24.14 3.92 -11.73
CA PHE A 281 22.69 3.88 -11.83
C PHE A 281 22.05 4.84 -10.81
N ARG A 282 20.94 5.43 -11.22
CA ARG A 282 20.08 6.25 -10.36
C ARG A 282 18.91 5.43 -9.86
N TRP A 283 18.36 5.81 -8.72
CA TRP A 283 17.19 5.17 -8.13
C TRP A 283 16.11 6.18 -7.86
N LEU A 284 14.89 5.88 -8.25
CA LEU A 284 13.70 6.67 -7.91
C LEU A 284 12.75 5.81 -7.08
N THR A 285 12.58 6.16 -5.82
CA THR A 285 11.52 5.62 -4.96
C THR A 285 10.22 6.37 -5.24
N VAL A 286 9.14 5.66 -5.57
CA VAL A 286 7.79 6.22 -5.65
C VAL A 286 6.90 5.47 -4.66
N ASP A 287 6.40 6.14 -3.65
CA ASP A 287 5.45 5.54 -2.68
C ASP A 287 4.62 6.62 -1.99
N LEU A 288 3.57 6.20 -1.29
CA LEU A 288 2.73 7.10 -0.50
C LEU A 288 3.54 7.74 0.63
N GLU A 289 3.20 8.98 0.96
CA GLU A 289 3.87 9.81 1.97
C GLU A 289 4.13 9.08 3.31
N PRO A 290 3.17 8.31 3.89
CA PRO A 290 3.44 7.58 5.14
C PRO A 290 4.56 6.54 5.04
N VAL A 291 4.74 5.91 3.87
CA VAL A 291 5.83 4.96 3.64
C VAL A 291 7.14 5.70 3.46
N ILE A 292 7.14 6.79 2.71
CA ILE A 292 8.32 7.65 2.52
C ILE A 292 8.82 8.19 3.86
N ASP A 293 7.93 8.64 4.74
CA ASP A 293 8.29 9.13 6.07
C ASP A 293 8.96 8.06 6.95
N ILE A 294 8.52 6.80 6.84
CA ILE A 294 9.16 5.68 7.54
C ILE A 294 10.53 5.41 6.95
N ARG A 295 10.65 5.37 5.62
CA ARG A 295 11.94 5.15 4.94
C ARG A 295 12.93 6.26 5.31
N ALA A 296 12.51 7.53 5.28
CA ALA A 296 13.36 8.67 5.62
C ALA A 296 13.88 8.63 7.06
N ARG A 297 13.08 8.10 8.00
CA ARG A 297 13.48 7.97 9.41
C ARG A 297 14.39 6.77 9.69
N LEU A 298 14.22 5.67 8.96
CA LEU A 298 14.81 4.38 9.32
C LEU A 298 15.88 3.86 8.36
N LEU A 299 15.90 4.35 7.12
CA LEU A 299 16.87 3.93 6.11
C LEU A 299 17.84 5.07 5.80
N PRO A 300 19.12 4.74 5.49
CA PRO A 300 20.05 5.74 4.96
C PRO A 300 19.49 6.39 3.69
N THR A 301 19.94 7.61 3.39
CA THR A 301 19.58 8.32 2.15
C THR A 301 20.80 8.45 1.23
N PRO A 302 21.06 7.47 0.35
CA PRO A 302 22.16 7.55 -0.61
C PRO A 302 21.95 8.70 -1.60
N ALA A 303 23.04 9.36 -2.02
CA ALA A 303 22.97 10.48 -2.96
C ALA A 303 22.37 10.12 -4.34
N ARG A 304 22.36 8.84 -4.71
CA ARG A 304 21.79 8.33 -5.97
C ARG A 304 20.31 7.95 -5.87
N VAL A 305 19.69 8.12 -4.70
CA VAL A 305 18.27 7.85 -4.45
C VAL A 305 17.51 9.17 -4.43
N SER A 306 16.58 9.33 -5.37
CA SER A 306 15.56 10.37 -5.37
C SER A 306 14.22 9.77 -4.93
N VAL A 307 13.32 10.62 -4.43
CA VAL A 307 12.03 10.19 -3.86
C VAL A 307 10.88 11.03 -4.40
N CYS A 308 9.78 10.37 -4.78
CA CYS A 308 8.48 10.97 -5.03
C CYS A 308 7.45 10.42 -4.02
N ALA A 309 7.00 11.26 -3.09
CA ALA A 309 5.99 10.91 -2.09
C ALA A 309 4.58 11.05 -2.66
N GLN A 310 4.16 10.08 -3.48
CA GLN A 310 2.88 10.08 -4.18
C GLN A 310 2.43 8.67 -4.57
N SER A 311 1.20 8.58 -5.07
CA SER A 311 0.68 7.33 -5.65
C SER A 311 1.41 7.01 -6.96
N ALA A 312 1.66 5.72 -7.23
CA ALA A 312 2.15 5.26 -8.54
C ALA A 312 1.17 5.60 -9.69
N LEU A 313 -0.12 5.83 -9.37
CA LEU A 313 -1.15 6.25 -10.32
C LEU A 313 -1.17 7.77 -10.58
N ASP A 314 -0.41 8.55 -9.81
CA ASP A 314 -0.09 9.94 -10.17
C ASP A 314 1.15 9.91 -11.06
N TYR A 315 0.98 10.01 -12.38
CA TYR A 315 2.06 9.83 -13.34
C TYR A 315 3.08 10.97 -13.38
N SER A 316 2.93 12.03 -12.57
CA SER A 316 3.91 13.13 -12.50
C SER A 316 5.31 12.67 -12.06
N TRP A 317 5.43 11.52 -11.36
CA TRP A 317 6.74 10.93 -11.02
C TRP A 317 7.56 10.60 -12.27
N MET A 318 6.91 10.37 -13.41
CA MET A 318 7.58 10.08 -14.66
C MET A 318 8.40 11.26 -15.19
N ASP A 319 8.05 12.49 -14.80
CA ASP A 319 8.77 13.70 -15.19
C ASP A 319 10.09 13.86 -14.39
N CYS A 320 10.23 13.11 -13.29
CA CYS A 320 11.47 13.05 -12.51
C CYS A 320 12.48 12.03 -13.05
N VAL A 321 12.11 11.26 -14.08
CA VAL A 321 12.95 10.20 -14.65
C VAL A 321 13.69 10.71 -15.88
N ASP A 322 15.02 10.67 -15.84
CA ASP A 322 15.84 10.85 -17.04
C ASP A 322 16.01 9.49 -17.75
N PRO A 323 15.46 9.33 -18.97
CA PRO A 323 15.47 8.07 -19.70
C PRO A 323 16.74 7.84 -20.53
N SER A 324 17.65 8.81 -20.62
CA SER A 324 18.80 8.77 -21.54
C SER A 324 19.74 7.57 -21.30
N GLY A 325 19.88 7.13 -20.05
CA GLY A 325 20.67 5.96 -19.66
C GLY A 325 19.91 4.63 -19.71
N GLY A 326 18.63 4.64 -20.07
CA GLY A 326 17.70 3.51 -19.91
C GLY A 326 16.85 3.61 -18.64
N VAL A 327 15.72 2.91 -18.63
CA VAL A 327 14.75 2.91 -17.53
C VAL A 327 14.36 1.48 -17.20
N PHE A 328 14.51 1.10 -15.93
CA PHE A 328 14.07 -0.18 -15.40
C PHE A 328 13.05 0.04 -14.29
N ILE A 329 11.80 -0.34 -14.52
CA ILE A 329 10.70 -0.12 -13.60
C ILE A 329 10.42 -1.41 -12.85
N THR A 330 10.33 -1.34 -11.53
CA THR A 330 9.91 -2.45 -10.68
C THR A 330 8.58 -2.11 -10.04
N ALA A 331 7.63 -3.05 -10.12
CA ALA A 331 6.34 -2.99 -9.45
C ALA A 331 6.17 -4.27 -8.61
N GLU A 332 7.10 -4.49 -7.66
CA GLU A 332 7.08 -5.65 -6.77
C GLU A 332 6.02 -5.45 -5.69
N GLY A 333 5.05 -6.36 -5.62
CA GLY A 333 4.02 -6.27 -4.61
C GLY A 333 2.93 -5.24 -4.92
N LEU A 334 2.85 -4.70 -6.14
CA LEU A 334 1.98 -3.55 -6.46
C LEU A 334 0.75 -3.91 -7.30
N LEU A 335 0.96 -4.37 -8.54
CA LEU A 335 -0.11 -4.39 -9.56
C LEU A 335 -1.32 -5.23 -9.14
N MET A 336 -1.10 -6.31 -8.39
CA MET A 336 -2.17 -7.19 -7.91
C MET A 336 -3.19 -6.50 -7.00
N TYR A 337 -2.82 -5.39 -6.34
CA TYR A 337 -3.69 -4.60 -5.47
C TYR A 337 -4.46 -3.49 -6.21
N LEU A 338 -4.11 -3.22 -7.47
CA LEU A 338 -4.77 -2.20 -8.29
C LEU A 338 -5.97 -2.79 -9.03
N GLN A 339 -6.96 -1.96 -9.34
CA GLN A 339 -8.03 -2.39 -10.24
C GLN A 339 -7.45 -2.74 -11.62
N PRO A 340 -8.05 -3.70 -12.36
CA PRO A 340 -7.51 -4.13 -13.65
C PRO A 340 -7.23 -3.00 -14.64
N GLU A 341 -8.12 -2.01 -14.69
CA GLU A 341 -8.01 -0.85 -15.57
C GLU A 341 -6.84 0.04 -15.15
N GLN A 342 -6.62 0.22 -13.84
CA GLN A 342 -5.51 1.00 -13.30
C GLN A 342 -4.16 0.30 -13.53
N ALA A 343 -4.09 -1.02 -13.32
CA ALA A 343 -2.87 -1.78 -13.56
C ALA A 343 -2.47 -1.76 -15.03
N LEU A 344 -3.43 -1.97 -15.94
CA LEU A 344 -3.18 -1.92 -17.39
C LEU A 344 -2.87 -0.50 -17.86
N ALA A 345 -3.53 0.53 -17.31
CA ALA A 345 -3.21 1.92 -17.60
C ALA A 345 -1.78 2.27 -17.18
N LEU A 346 -1.36 1.89 -15.96
CA LEU A 346 0.00 2.12 -15.49
C LEU A 346 1.04 1.45 -16.41
N ILE A 347 0.81 0.19 -16.83
CA ILE A 347 1.67 -0.51 -17.79
C ILE A 347 1.73 0.26 -19.13
N SER A 348 0.57 0.70 -19.64
CA SER A 348 0.46 1.43 -20.90
C SER A 348 1.21 2.77 -20.87
N GLU A 349 1.06 3.53 -19.79
CA GLU A 349 1.70 4.83 -19.61
C GLU A 349 3.22 4.67 -19.48
N CYS A 350 3.70 3.64 -18.77
CA CYS A 350 5.12 3.30 -18.72
C CYS A 350 5.66 2.97 -20.12
N ALA A 351 4.93 2.17 -20.90
CA ALA A 351 5.34 1.79 -22.25
C ALA A 351 5.40 2.99 -23.21
N GLN A 352 4.49 3.94 -23.05
CA GLN A 352 4.44 5.17 -23.84
C GLN A 352 5.55 6.16 -23.45
N LYS A 353 5.75 6.39 -22.15
CA LYS A 353 6.70 7.40 -21.65
C LYS A 353 8.15 6.95 -21.75
N PHE A 354 8.43 5.65 -21.63
CA PHE A 354 9.80 5.12 -21.60
C PHE A 354 10.09 4.13 -22.74
N PRO A 355 10.15 4.58 -24.01
CA PRO A 355 10.58 3.75 -25.12
C PRO A 355 11.96 3.11 -24.86
N GLY A 356 12.07 1.79 -25.03
CA GLY A 356 13.31 1.03 -24.76
C GLY A 356 13.53 0.69 -23.28
N GLY A 357 12.66 1.15 -22.37
CA GLY A 357 12.63 0.73 -20.98
C GLY A 357 12.15 -0.70 -20.79
N GLN A 358 12.30 -1.22 -19.58
CA GLN A 358 11.74 -2.51 -19.16
C GLN A 358 10.97 -2.33 -17.85
N MET A 359 9.84 -3.02 -17.72
CA MET A 359 9.08 -3.10 -16.48
C MET A 359 9.07 -4.56 -16.02
N LEU A 360 9.30 -4.76 -14.72
CA LEU A 360 9.21 -6.04 -14.05
C LEU A 360 8.12 -5.98 -12.98
N PHE A 361 7.20 -6.93 -13.00
CA PHE A 361 6.11 -6.99 -12.03
C PHE A 361 5.78 -8.43 -11.65
N ASP A 362 5.12 -8.61 -10.51
CA ASP A 362 4.67 -9.91 -10.03
C ASP A 362 3.14 -9.97 -9.92
N LEU A 363 2.56 -11.13 -10.27
CA LEU A 363 1.12 -11.37 -10.17
C LEU A 363 0.84 -12.74 -9.56
N PRO A 364 -0.19 -12.85 -8.70
CA PRO A 364 -0.63 -14.16 -8.23
C PRO A 364 -1.21 -14.99 -9.39
N PRO A 365 -1.21 -16.33 -9.32
CA PRO A 365 -1.87 -17.20 -10.28
C PRO A 365 -3.32 -16.79 -10.47
N ARG A 366 -3.84 -16.91 -11.69
CA ARG A 366 -5.16 -16.40 -12.02
C ARG A 366 -6.31 -17.05 -11.25
N TRP A 367 -6.16 -18.32 -10.89
CA TRP A 367 -7.14 -19.01 -10.05
C TRP A 367 -7.10 -18.49 -8.60
N PHE A 368 -5.98 -17.93 -8.15
CA PHE A 368 -5.80 -17.42 -6.81
C PHE A 368 -6.60 -16.12 -6.58
N THR A 369 -6.74 -15.29 -7.61
CA THR A 369 -7.53 -14.04 -7.49
C THR A 369 -9.01 -14.29 -7.24
N LEU A 370 -9.57 -15.41 -7.70
CA LEU A 370 -10.95 -15.81 -7.40
C LEU A 370 -11.17 -16.03 -5.90
N PHE A 371 -10.16 -16.53 -5.19
CA PHE A 371 -10.23 -16.80 -3.75
C PHE A 371 -9.74 -15.63 -2.90
N SER A 372 -8.94 -14.72 -3.46
CA SER A 372 -8.37 -13.58 -2.74
C SER A 372 -9.18 -12.29 -2.86
N ARG A 373 -10.40 -12.31 -3.44
CA ARG A 373 -11.28 -11.14 -3.58
C ARG A 373 -11.69 -10.52 -2.25
N LEU A 374 -11.76 -11.33 -1.20
CA LEU A 374 -12.07 -10.88 0.16
C LEU A 374 -10.80 -10.64 0.99
N GLY A 375 -9.59 -10.78 0.44
CA GLY A 375 -8.34 -10.80 1.19
C GLY A 375 -8.03 -12.16 1.85
N ILE A 376 -6.79 -12.36 2.29
CA ILE A 376 -6.29 -13.67 2.77
C ILE A 376 -5.76 -13.55 4.19
N ARG A 377 -6.27 -14.37 5.12
CA ARG A 377 -5.71 -14.45 6.47
C ARG A 377 -4.40 -15.22 6.46
N THR A 378 -3.31 -14.59 6.89
CA THR A 378 -2.03 -15.27 7.13
C THR A 378 -1.88 -15.72 8.58
N SER A 379 -2.63 -15.07 9.48
CA SER A 379 -2.71 -15.42 10.89
C SER A 379 -4.12 -15.10 11.43
N LEU A 380 -4.35 -15.38 12.71
CA LEU A 380 -5.56 -14.93 13.40
C LEU A 380 -5.64 -13.41 13.56
N ARG A 381 -4.51 -12.70 13.42
CA ARG A 381 -4.34 -11.27 13.71
C ARG A 381 -4.02 -10.43 12.48
N TYR A 382 -3.94 -11.03 11.29
CA TYR A 382 -3.64 -10.31 10.06
C TYR A 382 -4.30 -10.91 8.81
N LYS A 383 -4.76 -10.02 7.93
CA LYS A 383 -5.40 -10.34 6.66
C LYS A 383 -4.81 -9.49 5.55
N ILE A 384 -4.14 -10.13 4.59
CA ILE A 384 -3.64 -9.50 3.37
C ILE A 384 -4.84 -8.90 2.61
N PRO A 385 -4.73 -7.67 2.08
CA PRO A 385 -5.79 -7.02 1.31
C PRO A 385 -6.24 -7.81 0.07
N PRO A 386 -7.43 -7.49 -0.47
CA PRO A 386 -7.88 -8.05 -1.75
C PRO A 386 -6.89 -7.83 -2.89
N MET A 387 -6.76 -8.83 -3.76
CA MET A 387 -5.90 -8.77 -4.95
C MET A 387 -6.75 -8.89 -6.22
N PRO A 388 -7.38 -7.80 -6.70
CA PRO A 388 -8.32 -7.85 -7.81
C PRO A 388 -7.68 -8.11 -9.18
N PHE A 389 -6.38 -7.87 -9.35
CA PHE A 389 -5.71 -7.98 -10.65
C PHE A 389 -4.76 -9.19 -10.76
N SER A 390 -4.88 -9.90 -11.88
CA SER A 390 -3.95 -10.94 -12.30
C SER A 390 -4.13 -11.25 -13.80
N LEU A 391 -3.06 -11.72 -14.43
CA LEU A 391 -3.02 -12.17 -15.81
C LEU A 391 -2.51 -13.61 -15.86
N SER A 392 -3.09 -14.45 -16.72
CA SER A 392 -2.42 -15.71 -17.10
C SER A 392 -1.17 -15.42 -17.93
N VAL A 393 -0.28 -16.40 -18.06
CA VAL A 393 0.93 -16.29 -18.91
C VAL A 393 0.56 -15.87 -20.33
N GLY A 394 -0.45 -16.53 -20.93
CA GLY A 394 -0.92 -16.18 -22.26
C GLY A 394 -1.46 -14.76 -22.38
N GLN A 395 -2.15 -14.24 -21.36
CA GLN A 395 -2.63 -12.86 -21.38
C GLN A 395 -1.53 -11.83 -21.20
N ALA A 396 -0.53 -12.12 -20.37
CA ALA A 396 0.63 -11.23 -20.28
C ALA A 396 1.42 -11.25 -21.60
N ALA A 397 1.61 -12.42 -22.22
CA ALA A 397 2.22 -12.50 -23.55
C ALA A 397 1.44 -11.69 -24.61
N ASP A 398 0.11 -11.66 -24.51
CA ASP A 398 -0.77 -10.92 -25.41
C ASP A 398 -0.78 -9.39 -25.16
N LEU A 399 -0.09 -8.89 -24.13
CA LEU A 399 0.11 -7.44 -23.95
C LEU A 399 0.85 -6.81 -25.13
N VAL A 400 1.67 -7.58 -25.87
CA VAL A 400 2.32 -7.13 -27.11
C VAL A 400 1.29 -6.71 -28.18
N ASN A 401 0.10 -7.32 -28.18
CA ASN A 401 -0.95 -7.04 -29.16
C ASN A 401 -2.00 -6.05 -28.62
N THR A 402 -2.16 -5.98 -27.30
CA THR A 402 -3.26 -5.24 -26.65
C THR A 402 -2.83 -3.89 -26.06
N VAL A 403 -1.54 -3.69 -25.81
CA VAL A 403 -1.01 -2.44 -25.25
C VAL A 403 0.02 -1.82 -26.21
N PRO A 404 -0.30 -0.68 -26.84
CA PRO A 404 0.64 0.04 -27.69
C PRO A 404 1.96 0.36 -26.96
N GLY A 405 3.08 0.17 -27.66
CA GLY A 405 4.42 0.42 -27.11
C GLY A 405 5.11 -0.82 -26.52
N ILE A 406 4.35 -1.86 -26.14
CA ILE A 406 4.93 -3.13 -25.68
C ILE A 406 5.43 -3.94 -26.89
N ARG A 407 6.71 -4.31 -26.87
CA ARG A 407 7.35 -5.07 -27.94
C ARG A 407 7.62 -6.53 -27.60
N ALA A 408 7.77 -6.84 -26.31
CA ALA A 408 8.02 -8.18 -25.83
C ALA A 408 7.56 -8.32 -24.38
N VAL A 409 7.11 -9.52 -24.02
CA VAL A 409 6.84 -9.92 -22.63
C VAL A 409 7.48 -11.28 -22.40
N ARG A 410 8.07 -11.49 -21.22
CA ARG A 410 8.79 -12.72 -20.87
C ARG A 410 8.49 -13.10 -19.43
N ASP A 411 8.14 -14.36 -19.17
CA ASP A 411 8.09 -14.82 -17.78
C ASP A 411 9.52 -14.95 -17.23
N VAL A 412 9.74 -14.45 -16.02
CA VAL A 412 10.99 -14.58 -15.28
C VAL A 412 10.86 -15.73 -14.28
N PRO A 413 11.63 -16.82 -14.44
CA PRO A 413 11.57 -17.93 -13.51
C PRO A 413 12.11 -17.51 -12.14
N LEU A 414 11.37 -17.85 -11.08
CA LEU A 414 11.85 -17.64 -9.72
C LEU A 414 13.07 -18.54 -9.44
N PRO A 415 14.07 -18.04 -8.68
CA PRO A 415 15.20 -18.84 -8.24
C PRO A 415 14.74 -20.11 -7.50
N THR A 416 15.58 -21.14 -7.51
CA THR A 416 15.27 -22.37 -6.76
C THR A 416 15.35 -22.11 -5.26
N GLY A 417 14.29 -22.50 -4.55
CA GLY A 417 14.22 -22.44 -3.10
C GLY A 417 14.93 -23.61 -2.42
N ARG A 418 14.81 -23.63 -1.09
CA ARG A 418 15.34 -24.67 -0.22
C ARG A 418 14.32 -25.80 -0.01
N GLY A 419 14.78 -27.05 -0.17
CA GLY A 419 14.00 -28.29 0.09
C GLY A 419 14.06 -29.33 -1.06
N GLY A 420 14.43 -30.57 -0.77
CA GLY A 420 14.76 -31.61 -1.77
C GLY A 420 13.62 -32.21 -2.60
N VAL A 421 12.35 -32.01 -2.20
CA VAL A 421 11.18 -32.49 -2.99
C VAL A 421 11.04 -31.73 -4.32
N GLN A 422 11.58 -30.51 -4.40
CA GLN A 422 11.65 -29.72 -5.63
C GLN A 422 12.57 -30.32 -6.70
N ARG A 423 13.54 -31.17 -6.32
CA ARG A 423 14.51 -31.72 -7.28
C ARG A 423 13.95 -32.86 -8.15
N ARG A 424 12.96 -33.62 -7.66
CA ARG A 424 12.43 -34.82 -8.37
C ARG A 424 11.13 -34.58 -9.17
N ALA A 425 10.29 -33.63 -8.74
CA ALA A 425 9.08 -33.30 -9.49
C ALA A 425 9.36 -32.55 -10.80
N VAL A 426 10.48 -31.81 -10.85
CA VAL A 426 10.93 -31.05 -12.03
C VAL A 426 11.46 -31.97 -13.14
N ASP A 427 12.11 -33.09 -12.78
CA ASP A 427 12.64 -34.08 -13.75
C ASP A 427 11.60 -35.15 -14.15
N GLY A 428 10.62 -35.45 -13.29
CA GLY A 428 9.62 -36.50 -13.55
C GLY A 428 8.48 -36.10 -14.51
N LEU A 429 8.08 -34.83 -14.52
CA LEU A 429 7.02 -34.31 -15.39
C LEU A 429 7.53 -33.91 -16.79
N SER A 430 8.83 -33.72 -16.96
CA SER A 430 9.49 -33.32 -18.21
C SER A 430 9.67 -34.48 -19.20
N HIS A 431 9.63 -35.75 -18.76
CA HIS A 431 9.80 -36.90 -19.65
C HIS A 431 8.48 -37.54 -20.15
N ALA A 432 7.34 -37.32 -19.51
CA ALA A 432 6.10 -38.02 -19.85
C ALA A 432 5.31 -37.41 -21.02
N ARG A 433 5.60 -36.17 -21.44
CA ARG A 433 4.85 -35.47 -22.53
C ARG A 433 5.58 -35.37 -23.87
N LEU A 434 6.78 -35.94 -24.00
CA LEU A 434 7.60 -35.87 -25.23
C LEU A 434 7.45 -37.05 -26.21
N ARG A 435 6.35 -37.82 -26.15
CA ARG A 435 6.14 -38.96 -27.07
C ARG A 435 4.89 -38.95 -27.95
N ARG A 436 4.12 -37.86 -27.99
CA ARG A 436 3.03 -37.71 -28.98
C ARG A 436 2.86 -36.26 -29.43
N ALA A 437 3.60 -35.90 -30.48
CA ALA A 437 3.19 -35.03 -31.58
C ALA A 437 4.45 -34.64 -32.36
N ALA A 438 4.77 -35.44 -33.38
CA ALA A 438 5.71 -35.06 -34.41
C ALA A 438 4.94 -34.31 -35.51
N SER A 439 5.59 -33.28 -36.06
CA SER A 439 5.29 -32.48 -37.28
C SER A 439 4.66 -31.08 -37.08
N MET A 440 5.52 -30.10 -36.79
CA MET A 440 5.56 -28.69 -37.29
C MET A 440 6.43 -27.83 -36.33
N PRO A 441 7.14 -26.78 -36.79
CA PRO A 441 8.19 -26.13 -36.01
C PRO A 441 7.60 -25.14 -34.99
N ASP A 442 7.96 -25.36 -33.72
CA ASP A 442 7.60 -24.56 -32.53
C ASP A 442 8.73 -23.56 -32.21
N PRO A 443 8.44 -22.24 -32.07
CA PRO A 443 9.36 -21.32 -31.44
C PRO A 443 8.74 -20.71 -30.18
N ALA A 444 8.52 -21.49 -29.11
CA ALA A 444 8.78 -21.05 -27.72
C ALA A 444 8.45 -22.19 -26.73
N GLY A 445 9.44 -23.02 -26.44
CA GLY A 445 9.40 -23.96 -25.32
C GLY A 445 9.42 -23.22 -23.97
N VAL A 446 8.24 -22.82 -23.47
CA VAL A 446 8.07 -22.30 -22.12
C VAL A 446 7.88 -23.47 -21.16
N ARG A 447 8.87 -23.69 -20.27
CA ARG A 447 8.79 -24.69 -19.19
C ARG A 447 8.01 -24.12 -18.01
N LEU A 448 7.05 -24.90 -17.52
CA LEU A 448 6.17 -24.55 -16.40
C LEU A 448 6.81 -24.89 -15.05
N ASN A 449 6.79 -23.97 -14.07
CA ASN A 449 7.06 -24.26 -12.66
C ASN A 449 5.81 -23.90 -11.82
N PRO A 450 5.11 -24.87 -11.20
CA PRO A 450 3.81 -24.63 -10.56
C PRO A 450 3.85 -24.33 -9.04
N GLN A 451 4.98 -23.96 -8.43
CA GLN A 451 5.10 -24.01 -6.95
C GLN A 451 5.30 -22.69 -6.20
N SER A 452 5.31 -21.55 -6.87
CA SER A 452 5.29 -20.23 -6.23
C SER A 452 4.00 -19.55 -6.65
N GLY A 453 3.14 -19.23 -5.70
CA GLY A 453 1.86 -18.55 -5.93
C GLY A 453 2.00 -17.11 -6.41
N THR A 454 3.06 -16.79 -7.15
CA THR A 454 3.32 -15.48 -7.76
C THR A 454 4.28 -15.66 -8.96
N PHE A 455 3.88 -15.20 -10.14
CA PHE A 455 4.71 -15.18 -11.35
C PHE A 455 5.34 -13.82 -11.51
N VAL A 456 6.65 -13.77 -11.77
CA VAL A 456 7.38 -12.55 -12.11
C VAL A 456 7.44 -12.45 -13.65
N ARG A 457 7.14 -11.27 -14.21
CA ARG A 457 6.99 -11.05 -15.64
C ARG A 457 7.59 -9.72 -16.09
#